data_AF-A0A535HQE0-F1
#
_entry.id   AF-A0A535HQE0-F1
#
_cell.length_a   1.000
_cell.length_b   1.000
_cell.length_c   1.000
_cell.angle_alpha   90.00
_cell.angle_beta   90.00
_cell.angle_gamma   90.00
#
_symmetry.space_group_name_H-M   'P 1'
#
loop_
_entity.id
_entity.type
_entity.pdbx_description
1 polymer ?
#
loop_
_entity_poly.entity_id
_entity_poly.type
_entity_poly.pdbx_seq_one_letter_code
_entity_poly.pdbx_strand_id
1 'polypeptide(L)'
;MDGNASLKVLKADGSTALVRHVPGSTTDRIVFSVSPDGQRIAYVVMHFQTGGKNGCNYPVIPPGCSPTITTHLRVGNLDGTGEAEIYSGPTSEYPVAWQDGALLIAVGPAFVQNPGELNPYFAEEYRRVSPTDATRLFSTTSVCPGAVALTGPYTSAGTACIRGSIVQRLDWQGTLTTLGDVAPAPSAAAALSPDGTRAAVARFGSTGLEPRLLLVSGGKATQTATTGFPAGWFDGSQLLYVTQPGGVSSTFAILDVSTGTSTSVDLGNLSGGIDPYAPFFVRLGA
;
A
#
# COMPACT_ATOMS: atom_id res chain seq x y z
N MET A 1 9.95 7.89 11.29
CA MET A 1 9.77 9.31 11.63
C MET A 1 9.11 9.41 12.99
N ASP A 2 9.31 10.50 13.73
CA ASP A 2 8.77 10.70 15.08
C ASP A 2 7.76 11.87 15.16
N GLY A 3 7.04 12.13 14.06
CA GLY A 3 5.97 13.13 13.99
C GLY A 3 6.42 14.56 13.68
N ASN A 4 7.72 14.88 13.84
CA ASN A 4 8.27 16.23 13.62
C ASN A 4 9.27 16.27 12.45
N ALA A 5 8.88 15.68 11.31
CA ALA A 5 9.68 15.67 10.08
C ALA A 5 11.14 15.21 10.25
N SER A 6 11.42 14.42 11.30
CA SER A 6 12.75 13.90 11.59
C SER A 6 12.85 12.46 11.12
N LEU A 7 13.79 12.21 10.21
CA LEU A 7 14.14 10.88 9.76
C LEU A 7 15.16 10.29 10.74
N LYS A 8 14.84 9.11 11.28
CA LYS A 8 15.69 8.38 12.22
C LYS A 8 15.97 6.99 11.68
N VAL A 9 17.14 6.46 12.02
CA VAL A 9 17.49 5.05 11.83
C VAL A 9 17.25 4.30 13.15
N LEU A 10 16.72 3.09 13.07
CA LEU A 10 16.68 2.11 14.16
C LEU A 10 17.77 1.07 13.88
N LYS A 11 18.70 0.89 14.81
CA LYS A 11 19.75 -0.12 14.71
C LYS A 11 19.27 -1.44 15.32
N ALA A 12 19.96 -2.53 14.99
CA ALA A 12 19.64 -3.87 15.49
C ALA A 12 19.73 -3.99 17.02
N ASP A 13 20.54 -3.15 17.67
CA ASP A 13 20.65 -3.05 19.12
C ASP A 13 19.50 -2.25 19.78
N GLY A 14 18.51 -1.82 18.98
CA GLY A 14 17.37 -1.02 19.43
C GLY A 14 17.68 0.48 19.58
N SER A 15 18.93 0.90 19.41
CA SER A 15 19.28 2.32 19.46
C SER A 15 18.76 3.08 18.24
N THR A 16 18.46 4.36 18.42
CA THR A 16 18.03 5.25 17.34
C THR A 16 19.00 6.40 17.15
N ALA A 17 19.17 6.84 15.91
CA ALA A 17 19.94 8.03 15.58
C ALA A 17 19.18 8.90 14.58
N LEU A 18 19.32 10.22 14.71
CA LEU A 18 18.84 11.17 13.72
C LEU A 18 19.68 11.01 12.44
N VAL A 19 19.01 10.86 11.31
CA VAL A 19 19.64 10.83 9.98
C VAL A 19 19.60 12.24 9.39
N ARG A 20 18.39 12.82 9.30
CA ARG A 20 18.19 14.20 8.81
C ARG A 20 16.81 14.72 9.18
N HIS A 21 16.62 16.02 9.00
CA HIS A 21 15.29 16.61 8.90
C HIS A 21 14.85 16.64 7.43
N VAL A 22 13.56 16.42 7.20
CA VAL A 22 12.89 16.68 5.93
C VAL A 22 11.97 17.89 6.09
N PRO A 23 11.67 18.63 5.01
CA PRO A 23 10.69 19.71 5.03
C PRO A 23 9.31 19.19 5.43
N GLY A 24 8.57 19.98 6.20
CA GLY A 24 7.18 19.69 6.58
C GLY A 24 6.82 20.31 7.92
N SER A 25 5.53 20.36 8.18
CA SER A 25 4.90 20.85 9.41
C SER A 25 4.16 19.72 10.12
N THR A 26 3.66 20.00 11.33
CA THR A 26 2.83 19.06 12.10
C THR A 26 1.50 18.72 11.42
N THR A 27 1.10 19.46 10.39
CA THR A 27 -0.12 19.23 9.61
C THR A 27 0.12 18.49 8.30
N ASP A 28 1.38 18.29 7.92
CA ASP A 28 1.72 17.59 6.67
C ASP A 28 1.82 16.08 6.90
N ARG A 29 1.45 15.32 5.88
CA ARG A 29 1.74 13.89 5.84
C ARG A 29 3.01 13.66 5.04
N ILE A 30 3.95 12.96 5.64
CA ILE A 30 5.22 12.63 5.00
C ILE A 30 5.29 11.12 4.84
N VAL A 31 5.66 10.68 3.64
CA VAL A 31 5.96 9.28 3.34
C VAL A 31 7.28 9.22 2.61
N PHE A 32 8.10 8.21 2.89
CA PHE A 32 9.43 8.09 2.30
C PHE A 32 9.79 6.64 2.00
N SER A 33 10.70 6.46 1.07
CA SER A 33 11.42 5.22 0.82
C SER A 33 12.91 5.49 0.65
N VAL A 34 13.73 4.52 1.05
CA VAL A 34 15.20 4.58 0.94
C VAL A 34 15.63 3.57 -0.12
N SER A 35 16.64 3.93 -0.92
CA SER A 35 17.20 3.03 -1.92
C SER A 35 17.85 1.80 -1.26
N PRO A 36 17.98 0.65 -1.97
CA PRO A 36 18.48 -0.58 -1.37
C PRO A 36 19.94 -0.49 -0.89
N ASP A 37 20.74 0.40 -1.48
CA ASP A 37 22.12 0.71 -1.07
C ASP A 37 22.21 1.69 0.11
N GLY A 38 21.07 2.18 0.62
CA GLY A 38 21.00 3.13 1.72
C GLY A 38 21.53 4.53 1.39
N GLN A 39 21.77 4.86 0.11
CA GLN A 39 22.41 6.13 -0.26
C GLN A 39 21.42 7.22 -0.65
N ARG A 40 20.22 6.87 -1.10
CA ARG A 40 19.22 7.81 -1.62
C ARG A 40 17.91 7.69 -0.87
N ILE A 41 17.19 8.80 -0.84
CA ILE A 41 15.84 8.90 -0.27
C ILE A 41 14.92 9.53 -1.31
N ALA A 42 13.71 8.99 -1.39
CA ALA A 42 12.58 9.65 -2.00
C ALA A 42 11.57 9.91 -0.89
N TYR A 43 11.06 11.13 -0.79
CA TYR A 43 10.03 11.45 0.16
C TYR A 43 9.03 12.42 -0.45
N VAL A 44 7.79 12.27 -0.01
CA VAL A 44 6.70 13.13 -0.38
C VAL A 44 6.23 13.92 0.83
N VAL A 45 5.98 15.20 0.62
CA VAL A 45 5.27 16.07 1.58
C VAL A 45 3.90 16.35 1.01
N MET A 46 2.88 15.91 1.73
CA MET A 46 1.47 16.06 1.37
C MET A 46 0.81 17.06 2.31
N HIS A 47 0.48 18.23 1.77
CA HIS A 47 -0.25 19.25 2.48
C HIS A 47 -1.74 19.17 2.12
N PHE A 48 -2.58 18.83 3.09
CA PHE A 48 -4.04 18.82 2.90
C PHE A 48 -4.61 20.18 3.30
N GLN A 49 -5.29 20.84 2.37
CA GLN A 49 -5.85 22.17 2.66
C GLN A 49 -7.08 22.05 3.55
N THR A 50 -7.13 22.88 4.59
CA THR A 50 -8.15 22.94 5.65
C THR A 50 -9.57 23.33 5.19
N GLY A 51 -9.80 23.49 3.89
CA GLY A 51 -11.12 23.68 3.28
C GLY A 51 -11.91 22.38 3.11
N GLY A 52 -11.24 21.24 3.07
CA GLY A 52 -11.89 19.96 3.34
C GLY A 52 -12.24 19.94 4.81
N LYS A 53 -13.52 20.05 5.18
CA LYS A 53 -13.96 19.74 6.55
C LYS A 53 -13.27 18.45 6.99
N ASN A 54 -13.00 18.29 8.29
CA ASN A 54 -12.55 17.05 8.95
C ASN A 54 -13.47 15.81 8.71
N GLY A 55 -14.25 15.79 7.63
CA GLY A 55 -15.12 14.72 7.17
C GLY A 55 -15.06 14.44 5.66
N CYS A 56 -14.08 14.90 4.89
CA CYS A 56 -13.81 14.32 3.55
C CYS A 56 -13.11 12.97 3.70
N ASN A 57 -13.78 12.01 4.33
CA ASN A 57 -13.26 10.67 4.61
C ASN A 57 -13.91 9.70 3.65
N TYR A 58 -13.11 8.93 2.92
CA TYR A 58 -13.65 7.79 2.19
C TYR A 58 -14.18 6.73 3.19
N PRO A 59 -15.22 5.91 2.88
CA PRO A 59 -16.05 5.92 1.67
C PRO A 59 -17.19 6.96 1.71
N VAL A 60 -17.42 7.65 2.83
CA VAL A 60 -18.53 8.60 2.98
C VAL A 60 -18.06 10.01 2.67
N ILE A 61 -18.09 10.37 1.39
CA ILE A 61 -17.77 11.73 0.94
C ILE A 61 -19.02 12.62 1.08
N PRO A 62 -19.06 13.61 1.99
CA PRO A 62 -20.20 14.52 2.09
C PRO A 62 -20.43 15.27 0.78
N PRO A 63 -21.68 15.59 0.40
CA PRO A 63 -21.95 16.45 -0.74
C PRO A 63 -21.17 17.77 -0.63
N GLY A 64 -20.37 18.10 -1.66
CA GLY A 64 -19.51 19.29 -1.68
C GLY A 64 -18.12 19.11 -1.05
N CYS A 65 -17.74 17.90 -0.61
CA CYS A 65 -16.35 17.61 -0.26
C CYS A 65 -15.53 17.33 -1.51
N SER A 66 -14.49 18.14 -1.73
CA SER A 66 -13.40 17.83 -2.64
C SER A 66 -12.11 18.12 -1.89
N PRO A 67 -11.49 17.10 -1.28
CA PRO A 67 -10.25 17.34 -0.57
C PRO A 67 -9.20 17.80 -1.58
N THR A 68 -8.55 18.92 -1.28
CA THR A 68 -7.46 19.45 -2.08
C THR A 68 -6.15 19.18 -1.35
N ILE A 69 -5.25 18.50 -2.05
CA ILE A 69 -3.90 18.21 -1.59
C ILE A 69 -2.92 19.02 -2.42
N THR A 70 -1.82 19.44 -1.82
CA THR A 70 -0.62 19.85 -2.55
C THR A 70 0.48 18.88 -2.19
N THR A 71 0.99 18.18 -3.19
CA THR A 71 2.02 17.17 -3.06
C THR A 71 3.33 17.71 -3.58
N HIS A 72 4.41 17.46 -2.84
CA HIS A 72 5.78 17.74 -3.24
C HIS A 72 6.61 16.48 -3.09
N LEU A 73 6.95 15.83 -4.20
CA LEU A 73 7.80 14.63 -4.22
C LEU A 73 9.24 15.03 -4.55
N ARG A 74 10.14 14.67 -3.64
CA ARG A 74 11.56 14.99 -3.72
C ARG A 74 12.41 13.75 -3.65
N VAL A 75 13.55 13.81 -4.34
CA VAL A 75 14.57 12.77 -4.33
C VAL A 75 15.92 13.41 -4.06
N GLY A 76 16.74 12.77 -3.25
CA GLY A 76 18.10 13.23 -2.97
C GLY A 76 18.93 12.15 -2.30
N ASN A 77 20.14 12.51 -1.91
CA ASN A 77 20.98 11.64 -1.10
C ASN A 77 20.47 11.63 0.34
N LEU A 78 20.65 10.50 1.02
CA LEU A 78 20.20 10.30 2.39
C LEU A 78 20.90 11.26 3.37
N ASP A 79 22.12 11.70 3.03
CA ASP A 79 22.90 12.69 3.78
C ASP A 79 22.39 14.15 3.64
N GLY A 80 21.37 14.40 2.80
CA GLY A 80 20.80 15.72 2.56
C GLY A 80 21.30 16.44 1.32
N THR A 81 22.28 15.88 0.60
CA THR A 81 22.84 16.50 -0.61
C THR A 81 22.05 16.13 -1.87
N GLY A 82 22.17 16.95 -2.93
CA GLY A 82 21.62 16.62 -4.25
C GLY A 82 20.09 16.47 -4.30
N GLU A 83 19.37 17.13 -3.40
CA GLU A 83 17.91 17.09 -3.36
C GLU A 83 17.29 17.86 -4.52
N ALA A 84 16.33 17.23 -5.20
CA ALA A 84 15.54 17.81 -6.27
C ALA A 84 14.06 17.47 -6.10
N GLU A 85 13.19 18.43 -6.41
CA GLU A 85 11.76 18.18 -6.58
C GLU A 85 11.52 17.62 -7.97
N ILE A 86 10.99 16.40 -8.04
CA ILE A 86 10.73 15.70 -9.30
C ILE A 86 9.24 15.74 -9.66
N TYR A 87 8.37 16.07 -8.72
CA TYR A 87 6.95 16.28 -8.97
C TYR A 87 6.32 17.22 -7.95
N SER A 88 5.41 18.07 -8.43
CA SER A 88 4.45 18.78 -7.60
C SER A 88 3.07 18.78 -8.25
N GLY A 89 2.02 18.54 -7.47
CA GLY A 89 0.67 18.46 -8.02
C GLY A 89 -0.43 18.08 -7.02
N PRO A 90 -1.66 17.84 -7.53
CA PRO A 90 -2.86 17.65 -6.73
C PRO A 90 -3.21 16.17 -6.46
N THR A 91 -2.26 15.24 -6.64
CA THR A 91 -2.46 13.81 -6.42
C THR A 91 -1.69 13.33 -5.21
N SER A 92 -2.16 12.26 -4.55
CA SER A 92 -1.35 11.56 -3.56
C SER A 92 -0.32 10.71 -4.29
N GLU A 93 0.97 10.92 -4.03
CA GLU A 93 2.08 10.20 -4.68
C GLU A 93 2.97 9.57 -3.61
N TYR A 94 2.77 8.28 -3.32
CA TYR A 94 3.53 7.57 -2.30
C TYR A 94 4.79 6.95 -2.93
N PRO A 95 6.02 7.34 -2.54
CA PRO A 95 7.22 6.64 -2.98
C PRO A 95 7.32 5.32 -2.22
N VAL A 96 6.91 4.22 -2.85
CA VAL A 96 6.73 2.92 -2.16
C VAL A 96 7.94 2.01 -2.25
N ALA A 97 8.74 2.12 -3.31
CA ALA A 97 9.89 1.26 -3.50
C ALA A 97 10.91 1.83 -4.48
N TRP A 98 12.10 1.24 -4.46
CA TRP A 98 13.15 1.46 -5.45
C TRP A 98 13.42 0.14 -6.17
N GLN A 99 13.48 0.19 -7.50
CA GLN A 99 13.70 -1.00 -8.32
C GLN A 99 14.49 -0.68 -9.57
N ASP A 100 15.58 -1.41 -9.80
CA ASP A 100 16.45 -1.25 -10.98
C ASP A 100 16.89 0.20 -11.22
N GLY A 101 17.20 0.92 -10.12
CA GLY A 101 17.57 2.33 -10.14
C GLY A 101 16.41 3.32 -10.37
N ALA A 102 15.19 2.83 -10.57
CA ALA A 102 13.98 3.63 -10.71
C ALA A 102 13.23 3.76 -9.38
N LEU A 103 12.44 4.82 -9.25
CA LEU A 103 11.50 5.01 -8.16
C LEU A 103 10.14 4.45 -8.56
N LEU A 104 9.54 3.64 -7.69
CA LEU A 104 8.17 3.20 -7.82
C LEU A 104 7.26 4.07 -6.94
N ILE A 105 6.25 4.65 -7.57
CA ILE A 105 5.30 5.55 -6.93
C ILE A 105 3.90 4.95 -7.04
N ALA A 106 3.19 4.85 -5.91
CA ALA A 106 1.78 4.53 -5.87
C ALA A 106 0.98 5.84 -5.91
N VAL A 107 0.08 5.97 -6.87
CA VAL A 107 -0.66 7.19 -7.14
C VAL A 107 -2.11 6.97 -6.82
N GLY A 108 -2.67 7.85 -5.98
CA GLY A 108 -4.05 7.76 -5.54
C GLY A 108 -4.73 9.13 -5.49
N PRO A 109 -6.04 9.13 -5.23
CA PRO A 109 -6.82 10.34 -5.06
C PRO A 109 -6.39 11.13 -3.81
N ALA A 110 -6.80 12.40 -3.77
CA ALA A 110 -6.42 13.38 -2.75
C ALA A 110 -7.14 13.20 -1.39
N PHE A 111 -7.34 11.97 -0.91
CA PHE A 111 -8.02 11.75 0.38
C PHE A 111 -7.07 11.80 1.57
N VAL A 112 -7.50 12.48 2.63
CA VAL A 112 -6.77 12.59 3.90
C VAL A 112 -6.73 11.24 4.63
N GLN A 113 -7.80 10.46 4.50
CA GLN A 113 -7.97 9.14 5.11
C GLN A 113 -8.75 8.22 4.16
N ASN A 114 -8.30 6.97 4.07
CA ASN A 114 -8.94 5.89 3.29
C ASN A 114 -9.28 4.69 4.18
N PRO A 115 -10.11 4.86 5.22
CA PRO A 115 -10.47 3.75 6.10
C PRO A 115 -11.22 2.67 5.31
N GLY A 116 -10.75 1.44 5.42
CA GLY A 116 -11.34 0.28 4.74
C GLY A 116 -10.75 -0.05 3.37
N GLU A 117 -9.84 0.78 2.86
CA GLU A 117 -9.06 0.40 1.68
C GLU A 117 -7.98 -0.61 2.06
N LEU A 118 -7.89 -1.69 1.28
CA LEU A 118 -6.96 -2.79 1.52
C LEU A 118 -5.60 -2.54 0.87
N ASN A 119 -5.61 -1.77 -0.22
CA ASN A 119 -4.41 -1.18 -0.75
C ASN A 119 -4.02 0.01 0.14
N PRO A 120 -2.88 -0.03 0.85
CA PRO A 120 -2.44 1.04 1.75
C PRO A 120 -2.06 2.34 1.05
N TYR A 121 -2.23 2.45 -0.25
CA TYR A 121 -1.98 3.69 -0.97
C TYR A 121 -3.24 4.19 -1.68
N PHE A 122 -4.34 3.42 -1.58
CA PHE A 122 -5.52 3.53 -2.43
C PHE A 122 -5.12 3.81 -3.89
N ALA A 123 -4.14 3.04 -4.38
CA ALA A 123 -3.50 3.36 -5.65
C ALA A 123 -4.45 3.05 -6.81
N GLU A 124 -4.68 4.06 -7.64
CA GLU A 124 -5.30 3.93 -8.95
C GLU A 124 -4.27 3.61 -10.04
N GLU A 125 -2.99 3.80 -9.72
CA GLU A 125 -1.85 3.59 -10.61
C GLU A 125 -0.57 3.33 -9.80
N TYR A 126 0.29 2.45 -10.30
CA TYR A 126 1.71 2.45 -9.93
C TYR A 126 2.54 2.95 -11.11
N ARG A 127 3.47 3.85 -10.83
CA ARG A 127 4.38 4.47 -11.81
C ARG A 127 5.81 4.10 -11.47
N ARG A 128 6.55 3.59 -12.46
CA ARG A 128 8.00 3.49 -12.37
C ARG A 128 8.60 4.69 -13.09
N VAL A 129 9.33 5.53 -12.37
CA VAL A 129 9.88 6.78 -12.88
C VAL A 129 11.38 6.87 -12.64
N SER A 130 12.06 7.65 -13.47
CA SER A 130 13.42 8.08 -13.20
C SER A 130 13.44 8.97 -11.94
N PRO A 131 14.34 8.67 -10.98
CA PRO A 131 14.46 9.44 -9.73
C PRO A 131 15.09 10.82 -9.93
N THR A 132 15.55 11.15 -11.14
CA THR A 132 16.28 12.40 -11.44
C THR A 132 15.36 13.48 -11.99
N ASP A 133 14.40 13.10 -12.82
CA ASP A 133 13.60 14.03 -13.64
C ASP A 133 12.11 13.61 -13.75
N ALA A 134 11.69 12.59 -12.99
CA ALA A 134 10.38 11.98 -13.05
C ALA A 134 9.97 11.42 -14.44
N THR A 135 10.92 11.20 -15.35
CA THR A 135 10.63 10.56 -16.64
C THR A 135 9.94 9.21 -16.40
N ARG A 136 8.73 9.04 -16.94
CA ARG A 136 7.92 7.83 -16.75
C ARG A 136 8.49 6.69 -17.58
N LEU A 137 8.94 5.64 -16.90
CA LEU A 137 9.46 4.41 -17.50
C LEU A 137 8.36 3.37 -17.72
N PHE A 138 7.39 3.31 -16.80
CA PHE A 138 6.25 2.39 -16.87
C PHE A 138 5.06 2.92 -16.04
N SER A 139 3.85 2.53 -16.44
CA SER A 139 2.61 2.80 -15.70
C SER A 139 1.64 1.63 -15.80
N THR A 140 1.10 1.22 -14.66
CA THR A 140 0.10 0.16 -14.61
C THR A 140 -1.22 0.55 -15.26
N THR A 141 -1.59 1.83 -15.37
CA THR A 141 -2.90 2.24 -15.96
C THR A 141 -3.10 1.74 -17.39
N SER A 142 -2.01 1.59 -18.14
CA SER A 142 -2.05 1.04 -19.50
C SER A 142 -2.40 -0.45 -19.57
N VAL A 143 -2.24 -1.18 -18.46
CA VAL A 143 -2.32 -2.65 -18.38
C VAL A 143 -3.26 -3.15 -17.28
N CYS A 144 -3.58 -2.36 -16.27
CA CYS A 144 -4.48 -2.69 -15.18
C CYS A 144 -5.14 -1.40 -14.68
N PRO A 145 -6.15 -0.89 -15.41
CA PRO A 145 -6.70 0.43 -15.13
C PRO A 145 -7.62 0.43 -13.92
N GLY A 146 -7.47 1.45 -13.07
CA GLY A 146 -8.41 1.81 -11.99
C GLY A 146 -8.20 1.07 -10.67
N ALA A 147 -8.65 1.69 -9.57
CA ALA A 147 -8.52 1.18 -8.21
C ALA A 147 -9.14 -0.22 -8.01
N VAL A 148 -10.23 -0.53 -8.71
CA VAL A 148 -10.91 -1.84 -8.63
C VAL A 148 -10.03 -2.97 -9.19
N ALA A 149 -9.14 -2.66 -10.12
CA ALA A 149 -8.23 -3.64 -10.71
C ALA A 149 -6.91 -3.74 -9.93
N LEU A 150 -6.44 -2.63 -9.34
CA LEU A 150 -5.20 -2.52 -8.55
C LEU A 150 -5.47 -2.59 -7.04
N THR A 151 -5.73 -3.79 -6.58
CA THR A 151 -6.31 -4.04 -5.26
C THR A 151 -5.28 -4.34 -4.16
N GLY A 152 -4.01 -4.43 -4.52
CA GLY A 152 -2.95 -4.94 -3.64
C GLY A 152 -1.76 -4.01 -3.48
N PRO A 153 -0.97 -4.20 -2.42
CA PRO A 153 0.28 -3.47 -2.23
C PRO A 153 1.33 -3.83 -3.30
N TYR A 154 2.41 -3.05 -3.32
CA TYR A 154 3.63 -3.36 -4.04
C TYR A 154 4.25 -4.68 -3.54
N THR A 155 4.79 -5.50 -4.45
CA THR A 155 5.84 -6.48 -4.17
C THR A 155 6.96 -6.40 -5.21
N SER A 156 8.13 -6.98 -4.91
CA SER A 156 9.24 -7.04 -5.86
C SER A 156 8.87 -7.77 -7.17
N ALA A 157 7.94 -8.73 -7.12
CA ALA A 157 7.49 -9.47 -8.30
C ALA A 157 6.39 -8.75 -9.10
N GLY A 158 5.81 -7.67 -8.58
CA GLY A 158 4.72 -6.96 -9.25
C GLY A 158 3.62 -6.51 -8.30
N THR A 159 2.43 -6.37 -8.86
CA THR A 159 1.19 -6.20 -8.09
C THR A 159 0.10 -7.13 -8.63
N ALA A 160 -0.91 -7.40 -7.80
CA ALA A 160 -2.07 -8.18 -8.22
C ALA A 160 -2.99 -7.30 -9.08
N CYS A 161 -3.41 -7.83 -10.21
CA CYS A 161 -4.37 -7.23 -11.12
C CYS A 161 -5.59 -8.15 -11.26
N ILE A 162 -6.79 -7.63 -10.99
CA ILE A 162 -8.04 -8.38 -11.16
C ILE A 162 -8.80 -7.88 -12.39
N ARG A 163 -9.18 -8.81 -13.28
CA ARG A 163 -10.03 -8.53 -14.45
C ARG A 163 -11.18 -9.53 -14.49
N GLY A 164 -12.36 -9.10 -14.05
CA GLY A 164 -13.49 -10.01 -13.86
C GLY A 164 -13.17 -11.02 -12.75
N SER A 165 -13.18 -12.32 -13.08
CA SER A 165 -12.77 -13.39 -12.16
C SER A 165 -11.32 -13.83 -12.33
N ILE A 166 -10.58 -13.25 -13.29
CA ILE A 166 -9.19 -13.61 -13.54
C ILE A 166 -8.27 -12.79 -12.64
N VAL A 167 -7.42 -13.50 -11.91
CA VAL A 167 -6.36 -12.91 -11.08
C VAL A 167 -5.04 -13.06 -11.81
N GLN A 168 -4.34 -11.94 -11.96
CA GLN A 168 -3.08 -11.85 -12.69
C GLN A 168 -2.02 -11.17 -11.83
N ARG A 169 -0.76 -11.52 -12.08
CA ARG A 169 0.39 -10.70 -11.70
C ARG A 169 0.67 -9.71 -12.82
N LEU A 170 0.75 -8.43 -12.51
CA LEU A 170 1.36 -7.43 -13.37
C LEU A 170 2.78 -7.16 -12.85
N ASP A 171 3.79 -7.57 -13.61
CA ASP A 171 5.18 -7.25 -13.26
C ASP A 171 5.56 -5.80 -13.62
N TRP A 172 6.72 -5.37 -13.15
CA TRP A 172 7.20 -4.00 -13.32
C TRP A 172 7.82 -3.72 -14.69
N GLN A 173 7.85 -4.73 -15.56
CA GLN A 173 8.16 -4.63 -16.98
C GLN A 173 6.88 -4.51 -17.84
N GLY A 174 5.70 -4.65 -17.22
CA GLY A 174 4.39 -4.53 -17.88
C GLY A 174 3.81 -5.84 -18.36
N THR A 175 4.37 -6.99 -17.99
CA THR A 175 3.86 -8.30 -18.38
C THR A 175 2.74 -8.73 -17.44
N LEU A 176 1.59 -9.10 -18.01
CA LEU A 176 0.53 -9.79 -17.29
C LEU A 176 0.74 -11.30 -17.35
N THR A 177 0.81 -11.93 -16.17
CA THR A 177 0.83 -13.39 -16.01
C THR A 177 -0.44 -13.82 -15.29
N THR A 178 -1.26 -14.66 -15.92
CA THR A 178 -2.45 -15.22 -15.26
C THR A 178 -2.04 -16.20 -14.17
N LEU A 179 -2.54 -15.96 -12.94
CA LEU A 179 -2.33 -16.83 -11.79
C LEU A 179 -3.47 -17.85 -11.66
N GLY A 180 -4.69 -17.44 -12.00
CA GLY A 180 -5.85 -18.32 -12.01
C GLY A 180 -7.19 -17.59 -12.07
N ASP A 181 -8.26 -18.37 -12.00
CA ASP A 181 -9.65 -17.91 -11.97
C ASP A 181 -10.27 -18.19 -10.60
N VAL A 182 -11.01 -17.21 -10.07
CA VAL A 182 -11.68 -17.28 -8.75
C VAL A 182 -13.20 -17.29 -8.83
N ALA A 183 -13.78 -17.47 -10.03
CA ALA A 183 -15.21 -17.37 -10.32
C ALA A 183 -16.14 -17.90 -9.19
N PRO A 184 -17.18 -17.14 -8.78
CA PRO A 184 -17.53 -15.80 -9.27
C PRO A 184 -16.51 -14.72 -8.87
N ALA A 185 -16.56 -13.56 -9.52
CA ALA A 185 -15.57 -12.48 -9.34
C ALA A 185 -15.32 -12.14 -7.86
N PRO A 186 -14.06 -11.86 -7.47
CA PRO A 186 -13.68 -11.63 -6.08
C PRO A 186 -14.13 -10.24 -5.60
N SER A 187 -14.05 -10.01 -4.30
CA SER A 187 -14.47 -8.76 -3.63
C SER A 187 -13.44 -7.62 -3.72
N ALA A 188 -12.82 -7.41 -4.89
CA ALA A 188 -11.84 -6.35 -5.16
C ALA A 188 -10.64 -6.30 -4.19
N ALA A 189 -10.25 -7.43 -3.60
CA ALA A 189 -9.10 -7.52 -2.70
C ALA A 189 -8.16 -8.61 -3.18
N ALA A 190 -6.92 -8.26 -3.49
CA ALA A 190 -5.88 -9.22 -3.83
C ALA A 190 -4.52 -8.75 -3.35
N ALA A 191 -3.74 -9.66 -2.76
CA ALA A 191 -2.35 -9.44 -2.40
C ALA A 191 -1.47 -10.46 -3.13
N LEU A 192 -0.53 -9.97 -3.92
CA LEU A 192 0.47 -10.80 -4.59
C LEU A 192 1.50 -11.28 -3.56
N SER A 193 1.92 -12.54 -3.63
CA SER A 193 3.05 -13.04 -2.84
C SER A 193 4.38 -12.39 -3.26
N PRO A 194 5.42 -12.40 -2.40
CA PRO A 194 6.69 -11.76 -2.72
C PRO A 194 7.40 -12.35 -3.95
N ASP A 195 7.23 -13.66 -4.20
CA ASP A 195 7.79 -14.34 -5.39
C ASP A 195 6.90 -14.21 -6.65
N GLY A 196 5.68 -13.67 -6.49
CA GLY A 196 4.71 -13.48 -7.55
C GLY A 196 4.11 -14.76 -8.13
N THR A 197 4.32 -15.92 -7.51
CA THR A 197 3.80 -17.21 -8.00
C THR A 197 2.35 -17.46 -7.60
N ARG A 198 1.88 -16.75 -6.57
CA ARG A 198 0.51 -16.83 -6.05
C ARG A 198 -0.04 -15.48 -5.62
N ALA A 199 -1.35 -15.38 -5.54
CA ALA A 199 -2.04 -14.27 -4.91
C ALA A 199 -3.04 -14.79 -3.88
N ALA A 200 -3.24 -14.03 -2.80
CA ALA A 200 -4.40 -14.20 -1.93
C ALA A 200 -5.50 -13.26 -2.40
N VAL A 201 -6.75 -13.72 -2.43
CA VAL A 201 -7.93 -12.89 -2.72
C VAL A 201 -9.02 -13.11 -1.69
N ALA A 202 -9.97 -12.19 -1.61
CA ALA A 202 -11.22 -12.39 -0.88
C ALA A 202 -12.40 -12.60 -1.83
N ARG A 203 -13.33 -13.48 -1.45
CA ARG A 203 -14.58 -13.69 -2.19
C ARG A 203 -15.73 -13.85 -1.21
N PHE A 204 -16.81 -13.09 -1.43
CA PHE A 204 -18.06 -13.28 -0.70
C PHE A 204 -18.70 -14.62 -1.11
N GLY A 205 -19.21 -15.37 -0.13
CA GLY A 205 -20.00 -16.56 -0.39
C GLY A 205 -21.36 -16.23 -1.02
N SER A 206 -22.03 -17.22 -1.59
CA SER A 206 -23.37 -17.06 -2.19
C SER A 206 -24.47 -16.75 -1.16
N THR A 207 -24.20 -16.93 0.13
CA THR A 207 -25.18 -16.80 1.22
C THR A 207 -24.82 -15.78 2.31
N GLY A 208 -23.72 -15.01 2.18
CA GLY A 208 -23.31 -14.18 3.30
C GLY A 208 -22.28 -13.08 3.04
N LEU A 209 -22.25 -12.15 4.00
CA LEU A 209 -21.39 -10.96 4.11
C LEU A 209 -19.95 -11.27 4.56
N GLU A 210 -19.61 -12.54 4.77
CA GLU A 210 -18.27 -12.95 5.22
C GLU A 210 -17.42 -13.38 4.02
N PRO A 211 -16.37 -12.61 3.68
CA PRO A 211 -15.47 -13.01 2.61
C PRO A 211 -14.60 -14.16 3.08
N ARG A 212 -14.44 -15.18 2.24
CA ARG A 212 -13.45 -16.24 2.44
C ARG A 212 -12.15 -15.87 1.73
N LEU A 213 -11.02 -16.16 2.35
CA LEU A 213 -9.72 -16.05 1.71
C LEU A 213 -9.50 -17.23 0.77
N LEU A 214 -9.02 -16.93 -0.44
CA LEU A 214 -8.61 -17.91 -1.44
C LEU A 214 -7.15 -17.67 -1.82
N LEU A 215 -6.44 -18.76 -2.11
CA LEU A 215 -5.10 -18.74 -2.67
C LEU A 215 -5.18 -19.10 -4.15
N VAL A 216 -4.67 -18.24 -5.01
CA VAL A 216 -4.74 -18.38 -6.45
C VAL A 216 -3.37 -18.64 -7.01
N SER A 217 -3.20 -19.80 -7.65
CA SER A 217 -1.96 -20.21 -8.29
C SER A 217 -2.21 -21.37 -9.26
N GLY A 218 -1.34 -21.54 -10.26
CA GLY A 218 -1.41 -22.68 -11.18
C GLY A 218 -2.73 -22.81 -11.93
N GLY A 219 -3.40 -21.68 -12.21
CA GLY A 219 -4.66 -21.64 -12.96
C GLY A 219 -5.93 -21.78 -12.11
N LYS A 220 -5.83 -22.02 -10.80
CA LYS A 220 -6.99 -22.29 -9.93
C LYS A 220 -6.95 -21.54 -8.61
N ALA A 221 -8.11 -21.39 -8.00
CA ALA A 221 -8.28 -20.88 -6.64
C ALA A 221 -8.54 -22.02 -5.65
N THR A 222 -7.83 -22.01 -4.53
CA THR A 222 -8.04 -22.91 -3.40
C THR A 222 -8.61 -22.10 -2.24
N GLN A 223 -9.80 -22.47 -1.77
CA GLN A 223 -10.43 -21.80 -0.62
C GLN A 223 -9.76 -22.23 0.69
N THR A 224 -9.51 -21.26 1.57
CA THR A 224 -9.02 -21.51 2.93
C THR A 224 -10.18 -21.61 3.93
N ALA A 225 -9.92 -22.09 5.15
CA ALA A 225 -10.89 -22.04 6.24
C ALA A 225 -11.09 -20.62 6.79
N THR A 226 -10.23 -19.67 6.42
CA THR A 226 -10.16 -18.33 7.01
C THR A 226 -11.09 -17.34 6.31
N THR A 227 -11.77 -16.51 7.11
CA THR A 227 -12.56 -15.37 6.64
C THR A 227 -11.76 -14.06 6.77
N GLY A 228 -11.93 -13.18 5.80
CA GLY A 228 -11.31 -11.86 5.80
C GLY A 228 -10.84 -11.42 4.41
N PHE A 229 -10.07 -10.34 4.41
CA PHE A 229 -9.52 -9.69 3.24
C PHE A 229 -8.00 -9.67 3.29
N PRO A 230 -7.30 -10.07 2.22
CA PRO A 230 -5.85 -10.04 2.20
C PRO A 230 -5.35 -8.58 2.24
N ALA A 231 -4.37 -8.31 3.09
CA ALA A 231 -3.74 -6.99 3.22
C ALA A 231 -2.28 -6.98 2.72
N GLY A 232 -1.62 -8.14 2.68
CA GLY A 232 -0.24 -8.24 2.22
C GLY A 232 0.42 -9.53 2.68
N TRP A 233 1.59 -9.83 2.13
CA TRP A 233 2.39 -10.98 2.53
C TRP A 233 3.66 -10.51 3.22
N PHE A 234 4.04 -11.20 4.30
CA PHE A 234 5.36 -11.03 4.91
C PHE A 234 6.41 -11.88 4.17
N ASP A 235 6.03 -13.10 3.81
CA ASP A 235 6.85 -14.06 3.08
C ASP A 235 5.98 -14.98 2.20
N GLY A 236 6.54 -16.10 1.70
CA GLY A 236 5.80 -17.05 0.84
C GLY A 236 4.73 -17.89 1.56
N SER A 237 4.64 -17.80 2.88
CA SER A 237 3.76 -18.58 3.76
C SER A 237 2.90 -17.73 4.70
N GLN A 238 3.32 -16.52 5.03
CA GLN A 238 2.65 -15.66 6.01
C GLN A 238 1.89 -14.53 5.33
N LEU A 239 0.55 -14.58 5.45
CA LEU A 239 -0.37 -13.62 4.89
C LEU A 239 -1.00 -12.77 6.00
N LEU A 240 -0.82 -11.44 5.94
CA LEU A 240 -1.59 -10.49 6.72
C LEU A 240 -3.00 -10.36 6.13
N TYR A 241 -4.02 -10.43 6.98
CA TYR A 241 -5.40 -10.23 6.57
C TYR A 241 -6.22 -9.46 7.62
N VAL A 242 -7.34 -8.89 7.17
CA VAL A 242 -8.29 -8.12 7.98
C VAL A 242 -9.64 -8.81 7.98
N THR A 243 -10.25 -9.00 9.14
CA THR A 243 -11.57 -9.66 9.25
C THR A 243 -12.72 -8.74 8.83
N GLN A 244 -12.64 -7.45 9.11
CA GLN A 244 -13.62 -6.41 8.75
C GLN A 244 -12.91 -5.09 8.38
N PRO A 245 -12.76 -4.76 7.09
CA PRO A 245 -12.15 -3.50 6.67
C PRO A 245 -13.10 -2.33 6.95
N GLY A 246 -12.56 -1.21 7.43
CA GLY A 246 -13.28 0.07 7.54
C GLY A 246 -14.19 0.24 8.75
N GLY A 247 -14.17 -0.71 9.68
CA GLY A 247 -14.87 -0.61 10.96
C GLY A 247 -13.98 -0.05 12.09
N VAL A 248 -14.60 0.46 13.15
CA VAL A 248 -13.91 0.85 14.40
C VAL A 248 -13.23 -0.33 15.13
N SER A 249 -13.43 -1.56 14.63
CA SER A 249 -12.96 -2.82 15.19
C SER A 249 -12.27 -3.71 14.16
N SER A 250 -11.60 -3.14 13.15
CA SER A 250 -10.77 -3.94 12.22
C SER A 250 -9.73 -4.73 13.01
N THR A 251 -9.83 -6.07 13.02
CA THR A 251 -8.81 -6.94 13.60
C THR A 251 -7.91 -7.48 12.51
N PHE A 252 -6.61 -7.43 12.78
CA PHE A 252 -5.56 -7.96 11.92
C PHE A 252 -5.10 -9.31 12.45
N ALA A 253 -4.77 -10.21 11.53
CA ALA A 253 -4.19 -11.49 11.86
C ALA A 253 -3.24 -11.95 10.75
N ILE A 254 -2.29 -12.79 11.11
CA ILE A 254 -1.38 -13.46 10.20
C ILE A 254 -1.86 -14.88 10.02
N LEU A 255 -2.16 -15.27 8.79
CA LEU A 255 -2.42 -16.64 8.40
C LEU A 255 -1.12 -17.27 7.90
N ASP A 256 -0.69 -18.36 8.52
CA ASP A 256 0.26 -19.29 7.92
C ASP A 256 -0.52 -20.19 6.95
N VAL A 257 -0.31 -19.98 5.65
CA VAL A 257 -1.05 -20.71 4.61
C VAL A 257 -0.62 -22.16 4.46
N SER A 258 0.52 -22.56 5.04
CA SER A 258 1.00 -23.94 5.01
C SER A 258 0.30 -24.80 6.06
N THR A 259 -0.01 -24.21 7.22
CA THR A 259 -0.68 -24.91 8.34
C THR A 259 -2.16 -24.58 8.46
N GLY A 260 -2.60 -23.47 7.88
CA GLY A 260 -3.95 -22.93 8.05
C GLY A 260 -4.18 -22.25 9.39
N THR A 261 -3.12 -21.98 10.16
CA THR A 261 -3.21 -21.39 11.50
C THR A 261 -3.18 -19.87 11.42
N SER A 262 -4.07 -19.20 12.15
CA SER A 262 -4.09 -17.75 12.29
C SER A 262 -3.57 -17.29 13.65
N THR A 263 -2.78 -16.23 13.67
CA THR A 263 -2.33 -15.53 14.89
C THR A 263 -2.77 -14.08 14.84
N SER A 264 -3.47 -13.63 15.89
CA SER A 264 -3.92 -12.24 16.01
C SER A 264 -2.73 -11.28 16.10
N VAL A 265 -2.85 -10.13 15.44
CA VAL A 265 -1.89 -9.02 15.54
C VAL A 265 -2.53 -7.94 16.40
N ASP A 266 -1.90 -7.64 17.54
CA ASP A 266 -2.25 -6.49 18.35
C ASP A 266 -1.50 -5.26 17.81
N LEU A 267 -2.24 -4.30 17.27
CA LEU A 267 -1.70 -3.02 16.82
C LEU A 267 -1.67 -1.96 17.94
N GLY A 268 -2.06 -2.34 19.16
CA GLY A 268 -2.24 -1.43 20.29
C GLY A 268 -3.51 -0.58 20.17
N ASN A 269 -3.69 0.33 21.14
CA ASN A 269 -4.82 1.25 21.16
C ASN A 269 -4.61 2.34 20.09
N LEU A 270 -5.14 2.13 18.88
CA LEU A 270 -5.14 3.11 17.78
C LEU A 270 -6.20 4.20 18.01
N SER A 271 -6.36 4.67 19.25
CA SER A 271 -7.34 5.69 19.63
C SER A 271 -6.93 7.07 19.11
N GLY A 272 -7.27 7.35 17.84
CA GLY A 272 -7.01 8.64 17.18
C GLY A 272 -7.73 8.86 15.85
N GLY A 273 -8.68 7.98 15.50
CA GLY A 273 -9.11 7.84 14.11
C GLY A 273 -8.07 7.03 13.35
N ILE A 274 -8.57 6.10 12.53
CA ILE A 274 -7.76 5.13 11.78
C ILE A 274 -6.66 5.89 11.04
N ASP A 275 -5.40 5.71 11.43
CA ASP A 275 -4.30 5.96 10.51
C ASP A 275 -4.26 4.72 9.60
N PRO A 276 -4.74 4.81 8.35
CA PRO A 276 -5.03 3.64 7.50
C PRO A 276 -3.77 2.81 7.17
N TYR A 277 -2.60 3.24 7.63
CA TYR A 277 -1.30 2.67 7.33
C TYR A 277 -0.56 2.11 8.54
N ALA A 278 -1.12 2.21 9.76
CA ALA A 278 -0.54 1.62 10.97
C ALA A 278 -0.04 0.17 10.77
N PRO A 279 -0.79 -0.77 10.13
CA PRO A 279 -0.32 -2.15 9.90
C PRO A 279 0.83 -2.30 8.89
N PHE A 280 1.07 -1.32 8.01
CA PHE A 280 2.18 -1.35 7.05
C PHE A 280 3.44 -0.63 7.59
N PHE A 281 3.29 0.07 8.72
CA PHE A 281 4.36 0.81 9.41
C PHE A 281 4.56 0.36 10.87
N VAL A 282 4.03 -0.82 11.26
CA VAL A 282 4.11 -1.30 12.64
C VAL A 282 5.57 -1.45 13.07
N ARG A 283 5.88 -0.86 14.23
CA ARG A 283 7.05 -1.25 15.02
C ARG A 283 6.95 -2.73 15.35
N LEU A 284 7.93 -3.53 14.96
CA LEU A 284 8.21 -4.76 15.69
C LEU A 284 8.58 -4.33 17.13
N GLY A 285 7.60 -4.41 18.02
CA GLY A 285 7.78 -4.21 19.45
C GLY A 285 8.55 -5.39 20.04
N ALA A 286 9.37 -5.06 21.04
CA ALA A 286 10.22 -5.97 21.80
C ALA A 286 9.47 -7.15 22.44
#